data_AF-A0A354HGQ7-F1
#
_entry.id   AF-A0A354HGQ7-F1
#
_cell.length_a   1.000
_cell.length_b   1.000
_cell.length_c   1.000
_cell.angle_alpha   90.00
_cell.angle_beta   90.00
_cell.angle_gamma   90.00
#
_symmetry.space_group_name_H-M   'P 1'
#
loop_
_entity.id
_entity.type
_entity.pdbx_description
1 polymer ?
#
loop_
_entity_poly.entity_id
_entity_poly.type
_entity_poly.pdbx_seq_one_letter_code
_entity_poly.pdbx_strand_id
1 'polypeptide(L)'
;MERKVLICGGTGCTSSGSMKIADKLEEEIKKKGIDDHVKVVRTGCFGLCALGPIMIVYPEGTFYSMMSADHIERIVEEHLVNDRIVEEYVYEETKTPDGIIAYNQTNFYKKQHRVALRNCGVIDPENIDDYLEKDGYKALEKVVTEMTPEQVIDVISKSGLRGRGGGGFPTGRKWQMARTIVPVADQKYVCCNADEGDPGAFMD
;
A
#
# COMPACT_ATOMS: atom_id res chain seq x y z
N MET A 1 21.78 -7.34 12.00
CA MET A 1 20.66 -6.39 12.17
C MET A 1 19.64 -6.76 11.13
N GLU A 2 18.38 -7.00 11.52
CA GLU A 2 17.34 -7.43 10.58
C GLU A 2 16.89 -6.23 9.73
N ARG A 3 16.93 -6.36 8.41
CA ARG A 3 16.55 -5.35 7.43
C ARG A 3 15.32 -5.81 6.65
N LYS A 4 14.46 -4.86 6.33
CA LYS A 4 13.33 -5.06 5.42
C LYS A 4 13.51 -4.19 4.20
N VAL A 5 13.47 -4.81 3.03
CA VAL A 5 13.50 -4.10 1.75
C VAL A 5 12.11 -4.19 1.13
N LEU A 6 11.39 -3.07 1.12
CA LEU A 6 10.06 -2.97 0.56
C LEU A 6 10.17 -2.64 -0.94
N ILE A 7 9.50 -3.41 -1.79
CA ILE A 7 9.41 -3.18 -3.22
C ILE A 7 7.98 -2.85 -3.59
N CYS A 8 7.78 -1.76 -4.34
CA CYS A 8 6.47 -1.37 -4.82
C CYS A 8 5.88 -2.39 -5.82
N GLY A 9 4.80 -3.05 -5.44
CA GLY A 9 4.01 -3.97 -6.28
C GLY A 9 2.83 -3.32 -7.01
N GLY A 10 2.69 -1.99 -6.93
CA GLY A 10 1.65 -1.26 -7.68
C GLY A 10 1.85 -1.39 -9.19
N THR A 11 0.75 -1.43 -9.96
CA THR A 11 0.75 -1.71 -11.41
C THR A 11 1.73 -0.85 -12.20
N GLY A 12 1.85 0.45 -11.90
CA GLY A 12 2.82 1.34 -12.57
C GLY A 12 4.29 0.99 -12.28
N CYS A 13 4.61 0.47 -11.10
CA CYS A 13 5.96 -0.03 -10.79
C CYS A 13 6.19 -1.41 -11.42
N THR A 14 5.18 -2.28 -11.37
CA THR A 14 5.21 -3.60 -12.01
C THR A 14 5.45 -3.50 -13.51
N SER A 15 4.73 -2.60 -14.20
CA SER A 15 4.93 -2.32 -15.63
C SER A 15 6.31 -1.73 -15.93
N SER A 16 6.91 -1.06 -14.95
CA SER A 16 8.25 -0.47 -15.03
C SER A 16 9.36 -1.42 -14.55
N GLY A 17 9.03 -2.69 -14.28
CA GLY A 17 10.01 -3.74 -14.00
C GLY A 17 10.29 -4.04 -12.53
N SER A 18 9.46 -3.60 -11.58
CA SER A 18 9.68 -3.85 -10.14
C SER A 18 9.80 -5.34 -9.77
N MET A 19 9.15 -6.24 -10.50
CA MET A 19 9.29 -7.68 -10.28
C MET A 19 10.69 -8.18 -10.61
N LYS A 20 11.29 -7.72 -11.72
CA LYS A 20 12.68 -8.05 -12.07
C LYS A 20 13.66 -7.53 -11.03
N ILE A 21 13.36 -6.37 -10.46
CA ILE A 21 14.14 -5.76 -9.38
C ILE A 21 14.07 -6.63 -8.12
N ALA A 22 12.87 -7.09 -7.74
CA ALA A 22 12.69 -7.99 -6.60
C ALA A 22 13.42 -9.33 -6.80
N ASP A 23 13.27 -9.95 -7.97
CA ASP A 23 13.94 -11.23 -8.29
C ASP A 23 15.47 -11.08 -8.23
N LYS A 24 16.02 -10.01 -8.83
CA LYS A 24 17.46 -9.72 -8.81
C LYS A 24 17.96 -9.43 -7.39
N LEU A 25 17.15 -8.75 -6.59
CA LEU A 25 17.48 -8.43 -5.20
C LEU A 25 17.57 -9.71 -4.36
N GLU A 26 16.60 -10.61 -4.49
CA GLU A 26 16.61 -11.92 -3.80
C GLU A 26 17.80 -12.79 -4.22
N GLU A 27 18.17 -12.78 -5.51
CA GLU A 27 19.35 -13.47 -6.02
C GLU A 27 20.65 -12.96 -5.37
N GLU A 28 20.87 -11.63 -5.40
CA GLU A 28 22.09 -11.02 -4.87
C GLU A 28 22.16 -11.13 -3.34
N ILE A 29 21.04 -11.03 -2.63
CA ILE A 29 20.97 -11.27 -1.17
C ILE A 29 21.45 -12.69 -0.82
N LYS A 30 20.96 -13.71 -1.55
CA LYS A 30 21.39 -15.11 -1.34
C LYS A 30 22.86 -15.30 -1.71
N LYS A 31 23.32 -14.71 -2.81
CA LYS A 31 24.73 -14.78 -3.26
C LYS A 31 25.69 -14.17 -2.23
N LYS A 32 25.25 -13.16 -1.48
CA LYS A 32 26.02 -12.55 -0.38
C LYS A 32 25.83 -13.24 0.97
N GLY A 33 24.92 -14.21 1.07
CA GLY A 33 24.64 -14.96 2.30
C GLY A 33 24.07 -14.10 3.42
N ILE A 34 23.22 -13.11 3.08
CA ILE A 34 22.59 -12.21 4.05
C ILE A 34 21.06 -12.42 4.16
N ASP A 35 20.54 -13.49 3.57
CA ASP A 35 19.12 -13.85 3.54
C ASP A 35 18.52 -14.15 4.93
N ASP A 36 19.34 -14.54 5.90
CA ASP A 36 18.92 -14.72 7.30
C ASP A 36 18.57 -13.40 8.01
N HIS A 37 19.00 -12.26 7.45
CA HIS A 37 18.85 -10.95 8.08
C HIS A 37 18.26 -9.89 7.15
N VAL A 38 18.04 -10.17 5.87
CA VAL A 38 17.42 -9.23 4.93
C VAL A 38 16.18 -9.86 4.31
N LYS A 39 15.01 -9.33 4.67
CA LYS A 39 13.74 -9.77 4.11
C LYS A 39 13.28 -8.82 3.00
N VAL A 40 13.01 -9.36 1.82
CA VAL A 40 12.33 -8.63 0.73
C VAL A 40 10.82 -8.76 0.93
N VAL A 41 10.11 -7.64 0.88
CA VAL A 41 8.65 -7.59 1.01
C VAL A 41 8.08 -6.84 -0.19
N ARG A 42 7.16 -7.48 -0.91
CA ARG A 42 6.44 -6.85 -2.02
C ARG A 42 5.22 -6.18 -1.43
N THR A 43 5.17 -4.85 -1.43
CA THR A 43 4.07 -4.10 -0.83
C THR A 43 3.10 -3.61 -1.87
N GLY A 44 1.94 -3.11 -1.43
CA GLY A 44 1.08 -2.28 -2.28
C GLY A 44 1.77 -1.00 -2.78
N CYS A 45 1.04 -0.21 -3.57
CA CYS A 45 1.55 1.01 -4.19
C CYS A 45 1.94 2.09 -3.15
N PHE A 46 3.09 2.74 -3.36
CA PHE A 46 3.49 3.94 -2.61
C PHE A 46 2.85 5.23 -3.13
N GLY A 47 2.20 5.23 -4.29
CA GLY A 47 1.42 6.34 -4.83
C GLY A 47 2.21 7.44 -5.58
N LEU A 48 3.54 7.52 -5.41
CA LEU A 48 4.39 8.47 -6.12
C LEU A 48 4.96 7.85 -7.41
N CYS A 49 4.07 7.49 -8.35
CA CYS A 49 4.43 6.74 -9.56
C CYS A 49 5.49 7.44 -10.44
N ALA A 50 5.60 8.77 -10.37
CA ALA A 50 6.62 9.54 -11.08
C ALA A 50 8.07 9.20 -10.67
N LEU A 51 8.26 8.53 -9.53
CA LEU A 51 9.56 8.06 -9.04
C LEU A 51 9.67 6.53 -9.02
N GLY A 52 8.70 5.84 -9.63
CA GLY A 52 8.70 4.38 -9.75
C GLY A 52 9.75 3.85 -10.73
N PRO A 53 10.24 2.61 -10.57
CA PRO A 53 10.03 1.70 -9.44
C PRO A 53 10.63 2.21 -8.12
N ILE A 54 9.87 2.06 -7.03
CA ILE A 54 10.25 2.49 -5.68
C ILE A 54 10.72 1.29 -4.86
N MET A 55 11.83 1.48 -4.14
CA MET A 55 12.35 0.55 -3.14
C MET A 55 12.64 1.31 -1.84
N ILE A 56 12.25 0.78 -0.69
CA ILE A 56 12.53 1.38 0.62
C ILE A 56 13.27 0.38 1.51
N VAL A 57 14.38 0.82 2.13
CA VAL A 57 15.16 -0.01 3.06
C VAL A 57 14.96 0.49 4.49
N TYR A 58 14.54 -0.41 5.37
CA TYR A 58 14.46 -0.20 6.82
C TYR A 58 15.63 -0.87 7.55
N PRO A 59 16.08 -0.32 8.70
CA PRO A 59 15.39 0.65 9.57
C PRO A 59 15.51 2.13 9.19
N GLU A 60 16.45 2.51 8.33
CA GLU A 60 16.78 3.91 8.01
C GLU A 60 15.63 4.63 7.29
N GLY A 61 14.78 3.88 6.59
CA GLY A 61 13.71 4.44 5.76
C GLY A 61 14.22 5.01 4.43
N THR A 62 15.38 4.53 3.97
CA THR A 62 16.04 4.96 2.74
C THR A 62 15.14 4.74 1.54
N PHE A 63 14.67 5.84 0.94
CA PHE A 63 13.81 5.80 -0.25
C PHE A 63 14.67 5.84 -1.51
N TYR A 64 14.77 4.71 -2.19
CA TYR A 64 15.35 4.60 -3.52
C TYR A 64 14.30 4.82 -4.60
N SER A 65 14.56 5.78 -5.48
CA SER A 65 13.69 6.17 -6.59
C SER A 65 14.25 5.74 -7.94
N MET A 66 13.37 5.57 -8.94
CA MET A 66 13.73 5.28 -10.34
C MET A 66 14.63 4.04 -10.45
N MET A 67 14.30 3.00 -9.68
CA MET A 67 15.12 1.81 -9.57
C MET A 67 15.11 0.98 -10.86
N SER A 68 16.26 0.38 -11.17
CA SER A 68 16.44 -0.60 -12.24
C SER A 68 17.15 -1.84 -11.69
N ALA A 69 17.12 -2.96 -12.43
CA ALA A 69 17.81 -4.18 -12.03
C ALA A 69 19.34 -3.98 -11.96
N ASP A 70 19.91 -3.09 -12.78
CA ASP A 70 21.35 -2.83 -12.83
C ASP A 70 21.87 -2.12 -11.58
N HIS A 71 21.00 -1.42 -10.85
CA HIS A 71 21.37 -0.76 -9.58
C HIS A 71 21.50 -1.75 -8.41
N ILE A 72 20.89 -2.95 -8.51
CA ILE A 72 20.69 -3.85 -7.37
C ILE A 72 22.00 -4.40 -6.81
N GLU A 73 22.93 -4.83 -7.66
CA GLU A 73 24.21 -5.39 -7.20
C GLU A 73 24.97 -4.38 -6.33
N ARG A 74 25.00 -3.11 -6.75
CA ARG A 74 25.63 -2.01 -6.01
C ARG A 74 24.93 -1.72 -4.70
N ILE A 75 23.60 -1.70 -4.67
CA ILE A 75 22.85 -1.45 -3.42
C ILE A 75 23.02 -2.60 -2.42
N VAL A 76 23.00 -3.85 -2.90
CA VAL A 76 23.22 -5.00 -2.02
C VAL A 76 24.62 -4.93 -1.41
N GLU A 77 25.65 -4.71 -2.23
CA GLU A 77 27.04 -4.61 -1.77
C GLU A 77 27.27 -3.40 -0.85
N GLU A 78 26.94 -2.19 -1.29
CA GLU A 78 27.27 -0.98 -0.54
C GLU A 78 26.34 -0.80 0.65
N HIS A 79 25.02 -0.88 0.45
CA HIS A 79 24.08 -0.57 1.52
C HIS A 79 23.78 -1.80 2.37
N LEU A 80 23.32 -2.91 1.79
CA LEU A 80 22.79 -4.03 2.59
C LEU A 80 23.90 -4.80 3.32
N VAL A 81 25.07 -4.97 2.70
CA VAL A 81 26.25 -5.63 3.30
C VAL A 81 27.10 -4.65 4.09
N ASN A 82 27.48 -3.52 3.47
CA ASN A 82 28.50 -2.63 4.03
C ASN A 82 27.96 -1.40 4.77
N ASP A 83 26.65 -1.26 4.89
CA ASP A 83 25.98 -0.16 5.60
C ASP A 83 26.30 1.25 5.05
N ARG A 84 26.55 1.33 3.73
CA ARG A 84 26.80 2.58 2.99
C ARG A 84 25.68 2.84 1.99
N ILE A 85 24.85 3.83 2.28
CA ILE A 85 23.75 4.22 1.40
C ILE A 85 24.29 4.73 0.07
N VAL A 86 23.77 4.17 -1.03
CA VAL A 86 24.05 4.67 -2.39
C VAL A 86 23.25 5.96 -2.66
N GLU A 87 23.76 7.10 -2.18
CA GLU A 87 23.04 8.39 -2.20
C GLU A 87 22.57 8.85 -3.58
N GLU A 88 23.25 8.43 -4.64
CA GLU A 88 22.91 8.73 -6.04
C GLU A 88 21.47 8.33 -6.40
N TYR A 89 20.98 7.22 -5.84
CA TYR A 89 19.65 6.67 -6.14
C TYR A 89 18.59 7.06 -5.11
N VAL A 90 19.00 7.74 -4.03
CA VAL A 90 18.10 8.17 -2.96
C VAL A 90 17.29 9.38 -3.41
N TYR A 91 15.98 9.36 -3.15
CA TYR A 91 15.10 10.46 -3.49
C TYR A 91 15.51 11.74 -2.75
N GLU A 92 15.82 12.78 -3.50
CA GLU A 92 16.43 14.01 -3.00
C GLU A 92 15.67 14.66 -1.85
N GLU A 93 14.33 14.64 -1.88
CA GLU A 93 13.52 15.26 -0.82
C GLU A 93 13.61 14.53 0.53
N THR A 94 14.12 13.29 0.53
CA THR A 94 14.38 12.54 1.76
C THR A 94 15.77 12.78 2.34
N LYS A 95 16.66 13.48 1.63
CA LYS A 95 18.01 13.79 2.11
C LYS A 95 17.99 15.07 2.92
N THR A 96 18.68 15.05 4.05
CA THR A 96 18.91 16.22 4.91
C THR A 96 20.37 16.25 5.39
N PRO A 97 20.88 17.40 5.86
CA PRO A 97 22.22 17.47 6.45
C PRO A 97 22.42 16.49 7.63
N ASP A 98 21.34 16.13 8.32
CA ASP A 98 21.34 15.25 9.49
C ASP A 98 21.02 13.77 9.15
N GLY A 99 20.91 13.42 7.86
CA GLY A 99 20.65 12.05 7.39
C GLY A 99 19.41 11.93 6.49
N ILE A 100 18.75 10.77 6.54
CA ILE A 100 17.57 10.48 5.72
C ILE A 100 16.31 10.62 6.58
N ILE A 101 15.33 11.36 6.07
CA ILE A 101 13.99 11.44 6.66
C ILE A 101 13.05 10.41 6.04
N ALA A 102 12.04 10.00 6.81
CA ALA A 102 11.01 9.11 6.31
C ALA A 102 10.25 9.75 5.14
N TYR A 103 9.92 8.96 4.11
CA TYR A 103 9.24 9.45 2.91
C TYR A 103 7.89 10.11 3.19
N ASN A 104 7.21 9.77 4.28
CA ASN A 104 5.95 10.40 4.67
C ASN A 104 6.10 11.88 5.06
N GLN A 105 7.33 12.36 5.30
CA GLN A 105 7.65 13.75 5.62
C GLN A 105 7.91 14.62 4.37
N THR A 106 7.99 14.04 3.17
CA THR A 106 8.17 14.82 1.95
C THR A 106 6.92 15.64 1.62
N ASN A 107 7.05 16.66 0.78
CA ASN A 107 5.96 17.55 0.37
C ASN A 107 4.82 16.80 -0.32
N PHE A 108 5.13 15.71 -1.03
CA PHE A 108 4.10 14.88 -1.67
C PHE A 108 3.21 14.20 -0.63
N TYR A 109 3.80 13.60 0.41
CA TYR A 109 3.07 12.76 1.37
C TYR A 109 2.51 13.52 2.57
N LYS A 110 3.25 14.49 3.12
CA LYS A 110 2.90 15.13 4.41
C LYS A 110 1.56 15.88 4.42
N LYS A 111 1.06 16.23 3.23
CA LYS A 111 -0.21 16.95 3.04
C LYS A 111 -1.39 16.01 2.78
N GLN A 112 -1.16 14.69 2.72
CA GLN A 112 -2.20 13.71 2.42
C GLN A 112 -2.83 13.17 3.70
N HIS A 113 -4.15 12.93 3.65
CA HIS A 113 -4.86 12.19 4.68
C HIS A 113 -5.33 10.84 4.09
N ARG A 114 -4.51 9.81 4.26
CA ARG A 114 -4.76 8.48 3.67
C ARG A 114 -5.64 7.65 4.59
N VAL A 115 -6.95 7.64 4.36
CA VAL A 115 -7.90 6.82 5.14
C VAL A 115 -8.01 5.40 4.56
N ALA A 116 -8.41 5.29 3.28
CA ALA A 116 -8.54 4.01 2.59
C ALA A 116 -7.16 3.39 2.28
N LEU A 117 -6.21 4.23 1.86
CA LEU A 117 -4.86 3.81 1.45
C LEU A 117 -3.86 3.72 2.61
N ARG A 118 -4.30 3.75 3.88
CA ARG A 118 -3.42 3.85 5.06
C ARG A 118 -2.40 2.71 5.16
N ASN A 119 -2.74 1.53 4.64
CA ASN A 119 -1.88 0.34 4.68
C ASN A 119 -1.06 0.17 3.38
N CYS A 120 -1.36 0.92 2.32
CA CYS A 120 -0.65 0.79 1.04
C CYS A 120 0.81 1.28 1.18
N GLY A 121 1.76 0.41 0.79
CA GLY A 121 3.19 0.62 0.97
C GLY A 121 3.72 0.22 2.35
N VAL A 122 2.87 -0.35 3.21
CA VAL A 122 3.23 -0.74 4.59
C VAL A 122 3.12 -2.24 4.82
N ILE A 123 2.11 -2.88 4.21
CA ILE A 123 1.86 -4.33 4.33
C ILE A 123 2.17 -5.05 3.03
N ASP A 124 2.48 -6.34 3.14
CA ASP A 124 2.34 -7.29 2.04
C ASP A 124 0.83 -7.54 1.77
N PRO A 125 0.31 -7.21 0.58
CA PRO A 125 -1.11 -7.40 0.27
C PRO A 125 -1.53 -8.88 0.19
N GLU A 126 -0.58 -9.82 0.07
CA GLU A 126 -0.85 -11.26 0.02
C GLU A 126 -0.67 -11.96 1.38
N ASN A 127 -0.23 -11.22 2.42
CA ASN A 127 -0.12 -11.76 3.78
C ASN A 127 -1.28 -11.29 4.68
N ILE A 128 -2.09 -12.24 5.15
CA ILE A 128 -3.20 -11.94 6.06
C ILE A 128 -2.71 -11.45 7.43
N ASP A 129 -1.58 -11.93 7.92
CA ASP A 129 -1.07 -11.57 9.25
C ASP A 129 -0.66 -10.09 9.29
N ASP A 130 0.00 -9.60 8.23
CA ASP A 130 0.31 -8.17 8.07
C ASP A 130 -0.98 -7.31 8.12
N TYR A 131 -2.08 -7.79 7.51
CA TYR A 131 -3.35 -7.07 7.52
C TYR A 131 -3.98 -7.07 8.92
N LEU A 132 -3.96 -8.20 9.61
CA LEU A 132 -4.48 -8.35 10.98
C LEU A 132 -3.72 -7.45 11.97
N GLU A 133 -2.40 -7.37 11.88
CA GLU A 133 -1.55 -6.46 12.67
C GLU A 133 -1.91 -4.97 12.48
N LYS A 134 -2.57 -4.63 11.37
CA LYS A 134 -3.04 -3.26 11.06
C LYS A 134 -4.56 -3.09 11.23
N ASP A 135 -5.12 -3.74 12.24
CA ASP A 135 -6.56 -3.74 12.57
C ASP A 135 -7.45 -4.28 11.43
N GLY A 136 -6.89 -5.09 10.53
CA GLY A 136 -7.64 -5.79 9.49
C GLY A 136 -8.75 -6.64 10.08
N TYR A 137 -9.92 -6.66 9.43
CA TYR A 137 -11.14 -7.36 9.87
C TYR A 137 -11.74 -6.95 11.22
N LYS A 138 -11.09 -6.11 12.05
CA LYS A 138 -11.60 -5.66 13.35
C LYS A 138 -13.01 -5.05 13.27
N ALA A 139 -13.27 -4.26 12.23
CA ALA A 139 -14.60 -3.70 12.00
C ALA A 139 -15.62 -4.78 11.57
N LEU A 140 -15.18 -5.77 10.79
CA LEU A 140 -16.04 -6.88 10.36
C LEU A 140 -16.44 -7.73 11.55
N GLU A 141 -15.47 -8.10 12.41
CA GLU A 141 -15.71 -8.85 13.65
C GLU A 141 -16.83 -8.19 14.46
N LYS A 142 -16.67 -6.92 14.82
CA LYS A 142 -17.70 -6.14 15.53
C LYS A 142 -19.06 -6.16 14.82
N VAL A 143 -19.07 -5.96 13.50
CA VAL A 143 -20.32 -5.90 12.72
C VAL A 143 -21.08 -7.23 12.76
N VAL A 144 -20.38 -8.37 12.68
CA VAL A 144 -21.03 -9.68 12.60
C VAL A 144 -21.38 -10.27 13.97
N THR A 145 -20.70 -9.83 15.05
CA THR A 145 -20.93 -10.36 16.40
C THR A 145 -21.79 -9.48 17.29
N GLU A 146 -21.74 -8.15 17.13
CA GLU A 146 -22.32 -7.21 18.08
C GLU A 146 -23.40 -6.29 17.49
N MET A 147 -23.52 -6.21 16.17
CA MET A 147 -24.37 -5.20 15.51
C MET A 147 -25.53 -5.80 14.73
N THR A 148 -26.66 -5.09 14.73
CA THR A 148 -27.77 -5.36 13.80
C THR A 148 -27.53 -4.66 12.45
N PRO A 149 -28.15 -5.13 11.35
CA PRO A 149 -28.09 -4.45 10.07
C PRO A 149 -28.50 -2.97 10.13
N GLU A 150 -29.50 -2.64 10.95
CA GLU A 150 -29.99 -1.27 11.14
C GLU A 150 -28.94 -0.39 11.82
N GLN A 151 -28.20 -0.91 12.81
CA GLN A 151 -27.10 -0.19 13.46
C GLN A 151 -25.93 0.04 12.49
N VAL A 152 -25.63 -0.92 11.62
CA VAL A 152 -24.60 -0.77 10.57
C VAL A 152 -24.99 0.34 9.60
N ILE A 153 -26.24 0.36 9.13
CA ILE A 153 -26.75 1.39 8.23
C ILE A 153 -26.70 2.77 8.90
N ASP A 154 -27.03 2.86 10.19
CA ASP A 154 -26.95 4.10 10.96
C ASP A 154 -25.51 4.64 11.04
N VAL A 155 -24.52 3.77 11.32
CA VAL A 155 -23.09 4.16 11.32
C VAL A 155 -22.66 4.73 9.97
N ILE A 156 -22.98 4.05 8.87
CA ILE A 156 -22.63 4.50 7.51
C ILE A 156 -23.38 5.78 7.12
N SER A 157 -24.63 5.95 7.58
CA SER A 157 -25.40 7.16 7.34
C SER A 157 -24.80 8.36 8.09
N LYS A 158 -24.45 8.17 9.36
CA LYS A 158 -23.81 9.18 10.21
C LYS A 158 -22.41 9.57 9.73
N SER A 159 -21.67 8.65 9.11
CA SER A 159 -20.35 8.95 8.54
C SER A 159 -20.41 9.89 7.33
N GLY A 160 -21.59 10.09 6.73
CA GLY A 160 -21.76 10.92 5.53
C GLY A 160 -21.08 10.33 4.29
N LEU A 161 -20.82 9.01 4.24
CA LEU A 161 -20.17 8.38 3.10
C LEU A 161 -21.04 8.53 1.85
N ARG A 162 -20.41 8.89 0.74
CA ARG A 162 -21.02 9.03 -0.58
C ARG A 162 -20.33 8.07 -1.56
N GLY A 163 -21.07 7.62 -2.58
CA GLY A 163 -20.53 6.79 -3.65
C GLY A 163 -19.33 7.44 -4.33
N ARG A 164 -18.24 6.68 -4.49
CA ARG A 164 -16.96 7.19 -5.02
C ARG A 164 -16.78 7.02 -6.52
N GLY A 165 -17.63 6.24 -7.19
CA GLY A 165 -17.67 6.15 -8.66
C GLY A 165 -18.38 7.33 -9.35
N GLY A 166 -18.12 8.56 -8.91
CA GLY A 166 -18.64 9.79 -9.55
C GLY A 166 -19.99 10.30 -9.05
N GLY A 167 -21.05 9.49 -9.10
CA GLY A 167 -22.42 9.96 -8.84
C GLY A 167 -22.71 10.50 -7.43
N GLY A 168 -21.85 10.20 -6.44
CA GLY A 168 -21.91 10.83 -5.12
C GLY A 168 -23.21 10.57 -4.34
N PHE A 169 -23.95 9.52 -4.65
CA PHE A 169 -25.19 9.19 -3.91
C PHE A 169 -24.85 8.77 -2.46
N PRO A 170 -25.61 9.19 -1.44
CA PRO A 170 -25.33 8.81 -0.05
C PRO A 170 -25.40 7.29 0.16
N THR A 171 -24.29 6.69 0.62
CA THR A 171 -24.16 5.23 0.75
C THR A 171 -25.16 4.66 1.76
N GLY A 172 -25.32 5.32 2.91
CA GLY A 172 -26.29 4.90 3.93
C GLY A 172 -27.73 4.87 3.42
N ARG A 173 -28.14 5.87 2.62
CA ARG A 173 -29.46 5.90 1.97
C ARG A 173 -29.64 4.74 0.98
N LYS A 174 -28.60 4.43 0.19
CA LYS A 174 -28.63 3.29 -0.75
C LYS A 174 -28.81 1.97 -0.01
N TRP A 175 -28.10 1.77 1.11
CA TRP A 175 -28.23 0.56 1.93
C TRP A 175 -29.58 0.45 2.62
N GLN A 176 -30.11 1.56 3.16
CA GLN A 176 -31.46 1.63 3.72
C GLN A 176 -32.51 1.21 2.68
N MET A 177 -32.43 1.74 1.47
CA MET A 177 -33.32 1.37 0.36
C MET A 177 -33.22 -0.13 0.01
N ALA A 178 -32.01 -0.67 -0.11
CA ALA A 178 -31.81 -2.09 -0.38
C ALA A 178 -32.39 -2.98 0.75
N ARG A 179 -32.37 -2.50 1.99
CA ARG A 179 -32.99 -3.17 3.14
C ARG A 179 -34.52 -3.12 3.07
N THR A 180 -35.12 -1.97 2.77
CA THR A 180 -36.56 -1.73 2.97
C THR A 180 -37.45 -1.82 1.74
N ILE A 181 -36.94 -1.60 0.52
CA ILE A 181 -37.77 -1.61 -0.70
C ILE A 181 -38.36 -3.00 -0.93
N VAL A 182 -37.56 -4.04 -0.72
CA VAL A 182 -38.00 -5.44 -0.74
C VAL A 182 -37.68 -6.04 0.64
N PRO A 183 -38.57 -5.91 1.63
CA PRO A 183 -38.30 -6.33 3.00
C PRO A 183 -38.25 -7.86 3.13
N VAL A 184 -39.05 -8.56 2.31
CA VAL A 184 -39.06 -10.02 2.18
C VAL A 184 -38.55 -10.36 0.78
N ALA A 185 -37.28 -10.76 0.71
CA ALA A 185 -36.66 -11.27 -0.51
C ALA A 185 -35.96 -12.58 -0.15
N ASP A 186 -36.15 -13.61 -0.97
CA ASP A 186 -35.48 -14.90 -0.76
C ASP A 186 -33.95 -14.77 -0.92
N GLN A 187 -33.49 -13.79 -1.70
CA GLN A 187 -32.08 -13.51 -1.94
C GLN A 187 -31.83 -12.02 -2.14
N LYS A 188 -30.69 -11.53 -1.63
CA LYS A 188 -30.15 -10.20 -1.93
C LYS A 188 -28.71 -10.30 -2.43
N TYR A 189 -28.26 -9.28 -3.15
CA TYR A 189 -26.93 -9.25 -3.79
C TYR A 189 -26.17 -7.99 -3.38
N VAL A 190 -24.85 -8.12 -3.34
CA VAL A 190 -23.90 -7.00 -3.22
C VAL A 190 -23.00 -7.07 -4.45
N CYS A 191 -22.98 -5.99 -5.24
CA CYS A 191 -22.13 -5.88 -6.41
C CYS A 191 -21.08 -4.79 -6.16
N CYS A 192 -19.80 -5.15 -6.28
CA CYS A 192 -18.70 -4.21 -6.39
C CYS A 192 -18.49 -3.91 -7.87
N ASN A 193 -18.51 -2.64 -8.25
CA ASN A 193 -18.10 -2.22 -9.59
C ASN A 193 -16.63 -1.84 -9.51
N ALA A 194 -15.77 -2.59 -10.21
CA ALA A 194 -14.33 -2.40 -10.31
C ALA A 194 -13.90 -2.32 -11.78
N ASP A 195 -14.77 -1.81 -12.65
CA ASP A 195 -14.51 -1.68 -14.08
C ASP A 195 -13.53 -0.52 -14.40
N GLU A 196 -13.51 0.51 -13.54
CA GLU A 196 -12.60 1.67 -13.58
C GLU A 196 -12.23 2.18 -15.00
N GLY A 197 -13.21 2.25 -15.90
CA GLY A 197 -12.95 2.51 -17.33
C GLY A 197 -12.58 3.97 -17.69
N ASP A 198 -12.58 4.89 -16.72
CA ASP A 198 -12.33 6.30 -16.96
C ASP A 198 -10.82 6.59 -17.16
N PRO A 199 -10.40 7.24 -18.26
CA PRO A 199 -8.99 7.55 -18.49
C PRO A 199 -8.38 8.37 -17.35
N GLY A 200 -7.29 7.86 -16.76
CA GLY A 200 -6.59 8.50 -15.66
C GLY A 200 -7.07 8.10 -14.26
N ALA A 201 -8.10 7.24 -14.15
CA ALA A 201 -8.43 6.53 -12.92
C ALA A 201 -7.51 5.31 -12.73
N PHE A 202 -7.14 5.04 -11.47
CA PHE A 202 -6.25 3.92 -11.05
C PHE A 202 -6.33 3.70 -9.51
N MET A 203 -7.41 4.15 -8.89
CA MET A 203 -7.62 4.16 -7.44
C MET A 203 -8.36 2.93 -6.90
N ASP A 204 -9.11 2.22 -7.74
CA ASP A 204 -9.82 0.98 -7.36
C ASP A 204 -8.82 -0.17 -7.07
#